data_AF-A0A2H5ZG70-F1
#
_entry.id   AF-A0A2H5ZG70-F1
#
_cell.length_a   1.000
_cell.length_b   1.000
_cell.length_c   1.000
_cell.angle_alpha   90.00
_cell.angle_beta   90.00
_cell.angle_gamma   90.00
#
_symmetry.space_group_name_H-M   'P 1'
#
loop_
_entity.id
_entity.type
_entity.pdbx_description
1 polymer ?
#
loop_
_entity_poly.entity_id
_entity_poly.type
_entity_poly.pdbx_seq_one_letter_code
_entity_poly.pdbx_strand_id
1 'polypeptide(L)'
;MRALVAGLAAGLAVAWSLGLLLPVSPWKLSREFSDSSNTPPKPSGGVESESGVTTLLEDSQDSTVPEAVGYNNAGVAFARRRQWPQSAEHLRHALRLDPGNDSMRRNLQQVLLAWGVDEFHAGRLAAAAELLREASELQADPEVEYWLGQAWLHQGEAARAQAIWEKALLQFSDHPRLLLALAELSEQRDDRPRALDYLTRARAAGLDSPELRQKIERLSREVDAEWEYVTTRSARFDFRHPAFDDAAVLDLVISGFEDAYDSLLRRLGAGPAAPVRVVLYPSSDFYAVTRSPDWAGGVYTGRIQLPIGGLRDSDRGHLERVARHELAHALVTEWSRNRAPAWLQEGLAMWCEDDHPGERWHWAEGLQTEQEGVSLHTLPQSFSALEKHAAEVAYAASYLAVVSLSEQYGMHRVLGFVRATAEQPWRDAFSAAFGQSFDDFAASLR
;
A
#
# COMPACT_ATOMS: atom_id res chain seq x y z
N MET A 1 36.60 -19.42 -29.86
CA MET A 1 36.95 -19.05 -28.48
C MET A 1 36.59 -17.59 -28.26
N ARG A 2 35.33 -17.33 -27.87
CA ARG A 2 34.91 -16.04 -27.30
C ARG A 2 34.49 -16.34 -25.87
N ALA A 3 35.03 -15.55 -24.95
CA ALA A 3 34.99 -15.77 -23.52
C ALA A 3 33.56 -15.86 -22.98
N LEU A 4 33.33 -16.89 -22.17
CA LEU A 4 32.26 -16.95 -21.16
C LEU A 4 32.49 -15.79 -20.18
N VAL A 5 31.85 -14.65 -20.43
CA VAL A 5 31.64 -13.65 -19.37
C VAL A 5 30.24 -13.95 -18.83
N ALA A 6 30.20 -14.53 -17.64
CA ALA A 6 29.01 -14.65 -16.83
C ALA A 6 28.52 -13.24 -16.49
N GLY A 7 27.65 -12.69 -17.33
CA GLY A 7 26.93 -11.46 -17.05
C GLY A 7 25.85 -11.78 -16.03
N LEU A 8 26.02 -11.30 -14.79
CA LEU A 8 24.94 -11.21 -13.82
C LEU A 8 23.93 -10.19 -14.34
N ALA A 9 22.83 -10.67 -14.91
CA ALA A 9 21.64 -9.86 -15.08
C ALA A 9 20.87 -9.95 -13.77
N ALA A 10 21.26 -9.15 -12.78
CA ALA A 10 20.49 -9.03 -11.55
C ALA A 10 19.18 -8.27 -11.89
N GLY A 11 18.07 -8.76 -11.34
CA GLY A 11 16.81 -8.02 -11.35
C GLY A 11 16.92 -6.77 -10.49
N LEU A 12 16.17 -5.73 -10.83
CA LEU A 12 16.05 -4.55 -9.98
C LEU A 12 14.72 -4.59 -9.24
N ALA A 13 14.76 -4.67 -7.91
CA ALA A 13 13.59 -4.34 -7.13
C ALA A 13 13.52 -2.82 -6.93
N VAL A 14 12.36 -2.27 -7.28
CA VAL A 14 12.07 -0.86 -7.04
C VAL A 14 10.99 -0.76 -5.97
N ALA A 15 11.41 -0.64 -4.71
CA ALA A 15 10.50 -0.51 -3.58
C ALA A 15 9.80 0.87 -3.59
N TRP A 16 8.53 0.91 -3.97
CA TRP A 16 7.70 2.12 -3.81
C TRP A 16 6.29 1.74 -3.36
N SER A 17 5.97 2.01 -2.10
CA SER A 17 4.58 2.03 -1.63
C SER A 17 4.02 3.45 -1.70
N LEU A 18 2.73 3.54 -2.05
CA LEU A 18 1.90 4.74 -1.92
C LEU A 18 1.68 5.17 -0.45
N GLY A 19 2.23 4.42 0.52
CA GLY A 19 1.93 4.51 1.95
C GLY A 19 2.36 5.80 2.65
N LEU A 20 2.79 6.82 1.91
CA LEU A 20 3.29 8.09 2.45
C LEU A 20 2.76 9.35 1.74
N LEU A 21 1.79 9.27 0.82
CA LEU A 21 1.25 10.50 0.22
C LEU A 21 0.40 11.34 1.17
N LEU A 22 -0.04 10.77 2.31
CA LEU A 22 -0.58 11.54 3.41
C LEU A 22 0.05 11.04 4.71
N PRO A 23 0.56 11.94 5.57
CA PRO A 23 0.97 11.54 6.90
C PRO A 23 -0.22 10.90 7.60
N VAL A 24 -0.02 9.71 8.18
CA VAL A 24 -0.94 9.10 9.15
C VAL A 24 -0.86 9.93 10.43
N SER A 25 -1.31 11.17 10.37
CA SER A 25 -1.51 11.99 11.56
C SER A 25 -2.64 11.32 12.34
N PRO A 26 -2.50 11.11 13.67
CA PRO A 26 -3.62 10.65 14.48
C PRO A 26 -4.81 11.56 14.18
N TRP A 27 -5.96 10.96 13.85
CA TRP A 27 -7.18 11.70 13.53
C TRP A 27 -7.46 12.68 14.68
N LYS A 28 -7.30 13.96 14.40
CA LYS A 28 -7.70 15.03 15.31
C LYS A 28 -9.14 15.37 14.96
N LEU A 29 -9.98 15.56 15.97
CA LEU A 29 -11.29 16.21 15.81
C LEU A 29 -11.06 17.53 15.04
N SER A 30 -11.30 17.52 13.74
CA SER A 30 -10.76 18.52 12.80
C SER A 30 -11.73 19.66 12.49
N ARG A 31 -12.87 19.71 13.19
CA ARG A 31 -13.83 20.82 13.13
C ARG A 31 -14.25 21.16 14.56
N GLU A 32 -14.21 22.45 14.91
CA GLU A 32 -14.85 22.93 16.13
C GLU A 32 -16.31 22.46 16.10
N PHE A 33 -16.77 21.83 17.19
CA PHE A 33 -18.17 21.46 17.32
C PHE A 33 -19.02 22.71 17.11
N SER A 34 -20.00 22.65 16.20
CA SER A 34 -20.83 23.81 15.92
C SER A 34 -21.65 24.15 17.18
N ASP A 35 -21.45 25.37 17.69
CA ASP A 35 -22.19 25.91 18.83
C ASP A 35 -23.66 26.05 18.45
N SER A 36 -24.56 25.38 19.17
CA SER A 36 -26.00 25.46 18.96
C SER A 36 -26.63 26.68 19.66
N SER A 37 -25.90 27.81 19.78
CA SER A 37 -26.42 28.99 20.47
C SER A 37 -27.54 29.64 19.65
N ASN A 38 -28.77 29.34 20.04
CA ASN A 38 -29.98 29.98 19.52
C ASN A 38 -29.93 31.46 19.94
N THR A 39 -29.63 32.39 19.03
CA THR A 39 -29.89 33.82 19.27
C THR A 39 -31.29 34.12 18.73
N PRO A 40 -32.31 34.32 19.59
CA PRO A 40 -33.63 34.72 19.11
C PRO A 40 -33.57 36.14 18.52
N PRO A 41 -34.43 36.49 17.53
CA PRO A 41 -34.49 37.83 16.99
C PRO A 41 -34.81 38.83 18.11
N LYS A 42 -34.09 39.96 18.13
CA LYS A 42 -34.30 41.05 19.10
C LYS A 42 -35.79 41.44 19.16
N PRO A 43 -36.42 41.48 20.33
CA PRO A 43 -37.76 42.06 20.45
C PRO A 43 -37.65 43.59 20.28
N SER A 44 -38.29 44.10 19.23
CA SER A 44 -38.64 45.52 19.12
C SER A 44 -39.60 45.89 20.23
N GLY A 45 -39.28 46.96 20.97
CA GLY A 45 -39.94 47.31 22.22
C GLY A 45 -41.38 47.81 22.12
N GLY A 46 -42.02 47.93 23.29
CA GLY A 46 -43.17 48.81 23.50
C GLY A 46 -44.24 48.32 24.47
N VAL A 47 -44.13 48.76 25.73
CA VAL A 47 -45.17 49.34 26.61
C VAL A 47 -46.40 48.50 27.09
N GLU A 48 -46.51 48.51 28.43
CA GLU A 48 -47.69 48.50 29.35
C GLU A 48 -48.48 47.24 29.78
N SER A 49 -48.94 47.40 31.02
CA SER A 49 -49.57 46.52 32.02
C SER A 49 -50.98 46.02 31.69
N GLU A 50 -51.37 44.84 32.18
CA GLU A 50 -52.21 44.65 33.38
C GLU A 50 -52.60 43.16 33.57
N SER A 51 -53.09 42.89 34.78
CA SER A 51 -53.51 41.62 35.41
C SER A 51 -54.36 40.63 34.61
N GLY A 52 -54.21 39.35 34.92
CA GLY A 52 -55.27 38.35 34.68
C GLY A 52 -54.79 36.90 34.75
N VAL A 53 -55.23 36.16 35.78
CA VAL A 53 -55.09 34.70 35.86
C VAL A 53 -55.91 34.05 34.74
N THR A 54 -55.29 33.25 33.88
CA THR A 54 -55.97 32.12 33.23
C THR A 54 -54.94 31.04 32.88
N THR A 55 -55.09 29.90 33.55
CA THR A 55 -54.48 28.62 33.22
C THR A 55 -55.03 28.17 31.86
N LEU A 56 -54.19 28.14 30.82
CA LEU A 56 -54.47 27.40 29.60
C LEU A 56 -53.22 26.61 29.21
N LEU A 57 -53.44 25.31 29.14
CA LEU A 57 -52.54 24.27 28.65
C LEU A 57 -52.36 24.48 27.14
N GLU A 58 -51.21 25.00 26.73
CA GLU A 58 -50.66 25.07 25.37
C GLU A 58 -49.25 25.66 25.61
N ASP A 59 -48.15 24.90 25.57
CA ASP A 59 -47.50 24.49 24.34
C ASP A 59 -46.41 23.44 24.69
N SER A 60 -46.62 22.16 24.38
CA SER A 60 -45.63 21.09 24.66
C SER A 60 -44.59 20.92 23.55
N GLN A 61 -44.54 21.82 22.57
CA GLN A 61 -43.50 21.82 21.55
C GLN A 61 -42.27 22.68 21.95
N ASP A 62 -42.43 23.64 22.86
CA ASP A 62 -41.37 24.60 23.22
C ASP A 62 -40.38 24.07 24.28
N SER A 63 -40.70 22.96 24.97
CA SER A 63 -39.84 22.36 26.00
C SER A 63 -38.76 21.42 25.46
N THR A 64 -38.87 20.96 24.21
CA THR A 64 -38.00 19.92 23.64
C THR A 64 -36.69 20.48 23.09
N VAL A 65 -36.68 21.72 22.62
CA VAL A 65 -35.49 22.38 22.04
C VAL A 65 -34.41 22.65 23.09
N PRO A 66 -34.71 23.21 24.30
CA PRO A 66 -33.70 23.37 25.35
C PRO A 66 -33.13 22.03 25.83
N GLU A 67 -33.96 20.99 25.88
CA GLU A 67 -33.53 19.63 26.26
C GLU A 67 -32.60 19.03 25.21
N ALA A 68 -32.95 19.13 23.93
CA ALA A 68 -32.11 18.69 22.81
C ALA A 68 -30.72 19.35 22.84
N VAL A 69 -30.66 20.67 23.10
CA VAL A 69 -29.40 21.41 23.26
C VAL A 69 -28.59 20.90 24.45
N GLY A 70 -29.24 20.59 25.58
CA GLY A 70 -28.58 20.00 26.75
C GLY A 70 -27.91 18.66 26.45
N TYR A 71 -28.64 17.76 25.79
CA TYR A 71 -28.09 16.47 25.32
C TYR A 71 -26.95 16.67 24.31
N ASN A 72 -27.07 17.61 23.38
CA ASN A 72 -26.02 17.92 22.42
C ASN A 72 -24.73 18.37 23.13
N ASN A 73 -24.83 19.31 24.07
CA ASN A 73 -23.69 19.84 24.81
C ASN A 73 -23.02 18.77 25.69
N ALA A 74 -23.81 17.90 26.33
CA ALA A 74 -23.30 16.75 27.07
C ALA A 74 -22.52 15.80 26.14
N GLY A 75 -23.11 15.47 24.99
CA GLY A 75 -22.47 14.64 23.97
C GLY A 75 -21.13 15.19 23.48
N VAL A 76 -21.06 16.49 23.18
CA VAL A 76 -19.82 17.18 22.82
C VAL A 76 -18.78 17.14 23.95
N ALA A 77 -19.20 17.31 25.21
CA ALA A 77 -18.30 17.21 26.36
C ALA A 77 -17.70 15.80 26.53
N PHE A 78 -18.49 14.75 26.31
CA PHE A 78 -18.00 13.37 26.27
C PHE A 78 -17.04 13.13 25.10
N ALA A 79 -17.32 13.69 23.92
CA ALA A 79 -16.44 13.57 22.75
C ALA A 79 -15.04 14.16 23.00
N ARG A 80 -14.97 15.32 23.68
CA ARG A 80 -13.68 15.95 24.05
C ARG A 80 -12.82 15.07 24.97
N ARG A 81 -13.43 14.12 25.68
CA ARG A 81 -12.76 13.13 26.53
C ARG A 81 -12.57 11.78 25.85
N ARG A 82 -12.90 11.68 24.54
CA ARG A 82 -12.93 10.44 23.75
C ARG A 82 -13.81 9.34 24.36
N GLN A 83 -14.84 9.72 25.11
CA GLN A 83 -15.84 8.81 25.65
C GLN A 83 -16.91 8.58 24.59
N TRP A 84 -16.51 7.87 23.51
CA TRP A 84 -17.31 7.76 22.29
C TRP A 84 -18.70 7.15 22.50
N PRO A 85 -18.87 6.05 23.26
CA PRO A 85 -20.19 5.45 23.46
C PRO A 85 -21.18 6.43 24.13
N GLN A 86 -20.76 7.09 25.22
CA GLN A 86 -21.58 8.08 25.92
C GLN A 86 -21.87 9.28 25.03
N SER A 87 -20.87 9.76 24.30
CA SER A 87 -21.03 10.87 23.37
C SER A 87 -22.08 10.58 22.29
N ALA A 88 -21.96 9.44 21.61
CA ALA A 88 -22.90 9.02 20.58
C ALA A 88 -24.32 8.80 21.14
N GLU A 89 -24.45 8.23 22.35
CA GLU A 89 -25.75 8.07 23.02
C GLU A 89 -26.45 9.43 23.22
N HIS A 90 -25.75 10.40 23.82
CA HIS A 90 -26.30 11.74 24.05
C HIS A 90 -26.62 12.48 22.75
N LEU A 91 -25.74 12.39 21.73
CA LEU A 91 -25.96 13.05 20.44
C LEU A 91 -27.10 12.42 19.63
N ARG A 92 -27.26 11.09 19.66
CA ARG A 92 -28.44 10.41 19.10
C ARG A 92 -29.72 10.84 19.82
N HIS A 93 -29.67 11.02 21.15
CA HIS A 93 -30.81 11.51 21.91
C HIS A 93 -31.18 12.95 21.53
N ALA A 94 -30.19 13.84 21.43
CA ALA A 94 -30.39 15.21 20.97
C ALA A 94 -31.04 15.26 19.58
N LEU A 95 -30.52 14.48 18.63
CA LEU A 95 -31.06 14.43 17.26
C LEU A 95 -32.45 13.78 17.18
N ARG A 96 -32.82 12.88 18.11
CA ARG A 96 -34.20 12.38 18.20
C ARG A 96 -35.18 13.45 18.69
N LEU A 97 -34.74 14.34 19.58
CA LEU A 97 -35.56 15.44 20.11
C LEU A 97 -35.71 16.56 19.08
N ASP A 98 -34.68 16.82 18.27
CA ASP A 98 -34.72 17.80 17.18
C ASP A 98 -34.10 17.25 15.87
N PRO A 99 -34.84 16.42 15.11
CA PRO A 99 -34.33 15.76 13.90
C PRO A 99 -33.94 16.70 12.75
N GLY A 100 -34.47 17.93 12.75
CA GLY A 100 -34.16 18.95 11.75
C GLY A 100 -32.85 19.68 11.99
N ASN A 101 -32.17 19.44 13.12
CA ASN A 101 -31.01 20.19 13.53
C ASN A 101 -29.72 19.75 12.83
N ASP A 102 -29.30 20.49 11.82
CA ASP A 102 -28.05 20.21 11.09
C ASP A 102 -26.80 20.22 11.98
N SER A 103 -26.76 21.05 13.02
CA SER A 103 -25.63 21.10 13.95
C SER A 103 -25.53 19.83 14.79
N MET A 104 -26.66 19.32 15.31
CA MET A 104 -26.68 18.06 16.06
C MET A 104 -26.33 16.86 15.17
N ARG A 105 -26.84 16.86 13.94
CA ARG A 105 -26.51 15.86 12.90
C ARG A 105 -25.01 15.85 12.60
N ARG A 106 -24.40 17.02 12.36
CA ARG A 106 -22.95 17.17 12.15
C ARG A 106 -22.14 16.71 13.36
N ASN A 107 -22.55 17.09 14.56
CA ASN A 107 -21.86 16.69 15.80
C ASN A 107 -21.89 15.17 15.98
N LEU A 108 -23.03 14.51 15.74
CA LEU A 108 -23.14 13.05 15.77
C LEU A 108 -22.25 12.40 14.70
N GLN A 109 -22.31 12.87 13.45
CA GLN A 109 -21.48 12.33 12.36
C GLN A 109 -19.98 12.42 12.71
N GLN A 110 -19.51 13.55 13.23
CA GLN A 110 -18.12 13.75 13.60
C GLN A 110 -17.67 12.78 14.70
N VAL A 111 -18.54 12.50 15.68
CA VAL A 111 -18.27 11.52 16.73
C VAL A 111 -18.24 10.09 16.20
N LEU A 112 -19.21 9.72 15.36
CA LEU A 112 -19.25 8.39 14.74
C LEU A 112 -18.04 8.16 13.82
N LEU A 113 -17.62 9.18 13.07
CA LEU A 113 -16.40 9.16 12.25
C LEU A 113 -15.16 8.93 13.13
N ALA A 114 -14.96 9.75 14.16
CA ALA A 114 -13.80 9.62 15.05
C ALA A 114 -13.75 8.26 15.75
N TRP A 115 -14.90 7.78 16.24
CA TRP A 115 -15.01 6.47 16.87
C TRP A 115 -14.75 5.35 15.86
N GLY A 116 -15.35 5.41 14.66
CA GLY A 116 -15.13 4.43 13.61
C GLY A 116 -13.65 4.32 13.19
N VAL A 117 -12.95 5.44 13.10
CA VAL A 117 -11.50 5.48 12.82
C VAL A 117 -10.68 4.84 13.94
N ASP A 118 -11.05 5.08 15.20
CA ASP A 118 -10.39 4.42 16.35
C ASP A 118 -10.62 2.91 16.37
N GLU A 119 -11.84 2.46 16.06
CA GLU A 119 -12.17 1.04 15.92
C GLU A 119 -11.40 0.40 14.77
N PHE A 120 -11.25 1.11 13.64
CA PHE A 120 -10.46 0.67 12.48
C PHE A 120 -8.99 0.48 12.88
N HIS A 121 -8.37 1.47 13.52
CA HIS A 121 -6.98 1.37 13.97
C HIS A 121 -6.76 0.32 15.06
N ALA A 122 -7.80 0.00 15.83
CA ALA A 122 -7.77 -1.10 16.79
C ALA A 122 -8.06 -2.48 16.15
N GLY A 123 -8.18 -2.57 14.84
CA GLY A 123 -8.43 -3.81 14.08
C GLY A 123 -9.86 -4.33 14.18
N ARG A 124 -10.78 -3.59 14.81
CA ARG A 124 -12.20 -3.97 14.95
C ARG A 124 -13.00 -3.50 13.75
N LEU A 125 -12.62 -4.02 12.58
CA LEU A 125 -13.10 -3.56 11.28
C LEU A 125 -14.63 -3.59 11.13
N ALA A 126 -15.29 -4.61 11.67
CA ALA A 126 -16.76 -4.74 11.60
C ALA A 126 -17.46 -3.62 12.39
N ALA A 127 -16.98 -3.32 13.60
CA ALA A 127 -17.49 -2.22 14.42
C ALA A 127 -17.24 -0.87 13.73
N ALA A 128 -16.05 -0.68 13.16
CA ALA A 128 -15.72 0.52 12.40
C ALA A 128 -16.69 0.73 11.22
N ALA A 129 -16.93 -0.30 10.41
CA ALA A 129 -17.83 -0.23 9.26
C ALA A 129 -19.27 0.11 9.66
N GLU A 130 -19.79 -0.44 10.76
CA GLU A 130 -21.14 -0.11 11.24
C GLU A 130 -21.27 1.35 11.69
N LEU A 131 -20.30 1.86 12.45
CA LEU A 131 -20.28 3.26 12.89
C LEU A 131 -20.18 4.22 11.70
N LEU A 132 -19.32 3.91 10.73
CA LEU A 132 -19.10 4.73 9.54
C LEU A 132 -20.28 4.67 8.56
N ARG A 133 -20.99 3.53 8.50
CA ARG A 133 -22.25 3.39 7.75
C ARG A 133 -23.34 4.28 8.33
N GLU A 134 -23.53 4.25 9.64
CA GLU A 134 -24.45 5.17 10.33
C GLU A 134 -24.06 6.64 10.08
N ALA A 135 -22.77 6.97 10.17
CA ALA A 135 -22.28 8.31 9.87
C ALA A 135 -22.59 8.76 8.43
N SER A 136 -22.50 7.85 7.44
CA SER A 136 -22.79 8.14 6.03
C SER A 136 -24.29 8.32 5.76
N GLU A 137 -25.16 7.69 6.56
CA GLU A 137 -26.62 7.85 6.48
C GLU A 137 -27.11 9.22 7.01
N LEU A 138 -26.33 9.89 7.87
CA LEU A 138 -26.69 11.19 8.43
C LEU A 138 -26.62 12.32 7.38
N GLN A 139 -25.49 12.39 6.67
CA GLN A 139 -25.22 13.35 5.59
C GLN A 139 -24.02 12.87 4.77
N ALA A 140 -23.87 13.32 3.52
CA ALA A 140 -22.69 13.02 2.72
C ALA A 140 -21.45 13.75 3.27
N ASP A 141 -20.35 13.03 3.49
CA ASP A 141 -19.06 13.62 3.90
C ASP A 141 -17.90 12.74 3.41
N PRO A 142 -17.01 13.29 2.56
CA PRO A 142 -16.02 12.48 1.85
C PRO A 142 -15.01 11.78 2.78
N GLU A 143 -14.79 12.28 4.00
CA GLU A 143 -13.95 11.59 4.98
C GLU A 143 -14.67 10.35 5.54
N VAL A 144 -15.98 10.44 5.79
CA VAL A 144 -16.79 9.29 6.20
C VAL A 144 -16.80 8.22 5.11
N GLU A 145 -17.05 8.59 3.85
CA GLU A 145 -17.05 7.62 2.75
C GLU A 145 -15.67 7.04 2.48
N TYR A 146 -14.60 7.84 2.61
CA TYR A 146 -13.23 7.35 2.55
C TYR A 146 -12.99 6.25 3.59
N TRP A 147 -13.26 6.52 4.87
CA TRP A 147 -13.01 5.57 5.95
C TRP A 147 -13.93 4.36 5.91
N LEU A 148 -15.19 4.52 5.49
CA LEU A 148 -16.11 3.40 5.30
C LEU A 148 -15.59 2.44 4.24
N GLY A 149 -15.12 2.98 3.10
CA GLY A 149 -14.49 2.17 2.07
C GLY A 149 -13.20 1.52 2.54
N GLN A 150 -12.38 2.19 3.37
CA GLN A 150 -11.19 1.57 3.97
C GLN A 150 -11.56 0.40 4.89
N ALA A 151 -12.58 0.56 5.74
CA ALA A 151 -13.07 -0.51 6.59
C ALA A 151 -13.53 -1.74 5.78
N TRP A 152 -14.28 -1.54 4.69
CA TRP A 152 -14.68 -2.62 3.78
C TRP A 152 -13.51 -3.24 3.02
N LEU A 153 -12.56 -2.44 2.54
CA LEU A 153 -11.39 -2.95 1.84
C LEU A 153 -10.58 -3.90 2.75
N HIS A 154 -10.35 -3.51 4.00
CA HIS A 154 -9.65 -4.34 4.99
C HIS A 154 -10.45 -5.58 5.44
N GLN A 155 -11.76 -5.60 5.23
CA GLN A 155 -12.61 -6.81 5.39
C GLN A 155 -12.59 -7.74 4.16
N GLY A 156 -11.89 -7.36 3.08
CA GLY A 156 -11.88 -8.08 1.81
C GLY A 156 -13.04 -7.72 0.88
N GLU A 157 -13.86 -6.73 1.23
CA GLU A 157 -15.03 -6.30 0.47
C GLU A 157 -14.68 -5.19 -0.55
N ALA A 158 -13.63 -5.43 -1.35
CA ALA A 158 -13.06 -4.43 -2.27
C ALA A 158 -14.05 -3.87 -3.31
N ALA A 159 -15.10 -4.63 -3.67
CA ALA A 159 -16.15 -4.16 -4.57
C ALA A 159 -17.03 -3.09 -3.91
N ARG A 160 -17.36 -3.25 -2.61
CA ARG A 160 -18.15 -2.27 -1.85
C ARG A 160 -17.34 -1.01 -1.59
N ALA A 161 -16.05 -1.16 -1.26
CA ALA A 161 -15.13 -0.04 -1.10
C ALA A 161 -15.06 0.84 -2.36
N GLN A 162 -14.88 0.23 -3.53
CA GLN A 162 -14.89 0.96 -4.80
C GLN A 162 -16.23 1.68 -5.02
N ALA A 163 -17.35 0.97 -4.86
CA ALA A 163 -18.67 1.53 -5.15
C ALA A 163 -19.00 2.75 -4.28
N ILE A 164 -18.61 2.75 -3.00
CA ILE A 164 -18.84 3.91 -2.13
C ILE A 164 -17.94 5.09 -2.45
N TRP A 165 -16.67 4.86 -2.79
CA TRP A 165 -15.77 5.93 -3.22
C TRP A 165 -16.18 6.54 -4.55
N GLU A 166 -16.58 5.72 -5.53
CA GLU A 166 -17.10 6.19 -6.82
C GLU A 166 -18.39 7.00 -6.62
N LYS A 167 -19.31 6.53 -5.77
CA LYS A 167 -20.52 7.27 -5.42
C LYS A 167 -20.20 8.61 -4.75
N ALA A 168 -19.24 8.64 -3.84
CA ALA A 168 -18.82 9.87 -3.16
C ALA A 168 -18.19 10.87 -4.14
N LEU A 169 -17.41 10.40 -5.12
CA LEU A 169 -16.87 11.25 -6.19
C LEU A 169 -17.94 11.87 -7.10
N LEU A 170 -19.18 11.36 -7.13
CA LEU A 170 -20.26 12.05 -7.84
C LEU A 170 -20.65 13.38 -7.17
N GLN A 171 -20.42 13.51 -5.87
CA GLN A 171 -20.71 14.72 -5.08
C GLN A 171 -19.45 15.55 -4.80
N PHE A 172 -18.31 14.87 -4.66
CA PHE A 172 -17.01 15.46 -4.33
C PHE A 172 -15.99 15.12 -5.43
N SER A 173 -16.22 15.64 -6.65
CA SER A 173 -15.56 15.23 -7.92
C SER A 173 -14.04 15.09 -7.86
N ASP A 174 -13.39 15.96 -7.09
CA ASP A 174 -11.94 16.07 -7.05
C ASP A 174 -11.39 15.86 -5.64
N HIS A 175 -12.11 15.13 -4.77
CA HIS A 175 -11.65 14.89 -3.41
C HIS A 175 -10.39 14.03 -3.40
N PRO A 176 -9.22 14.55 -2.95
CA PRO A 176 -7.96 13.90 -3.24
C PRO A 176 -7.78 12.53 -2.55
N ARG A 177 -8.31 12.34 -1.34
CA ARG A 177 -8.23 11.04 -0.65
C ARG A 177 -9.03 9.94 -1.34
N LEU A 178 -10.19 10.29 -1.90
CA LEU A 178 -11.04 9.34 -2.62
C LEU A 178 -10.39 8.93 -3.94
N LEU A 179 -9.81 9.90 -4.65
CA LEU A 179 -9.04 9.66 -5.87
C LEU A 179 -7.81 8.77 -5.61
N LEU A 180 -7.04 9.03 -4.55
CA LEU A 180 -5.90 8.18 -4.19
C LEU A 180 -6.32 6.76 -3.82
N ALA A 181 -7.42 6.59 -3.07
CA ALA A 181 -7.91 5.26 -2.70
C ALA A 181 -8.36 4.45 -3.93
N LEU A 182 -9.05 5.10 -4.87
CA LEU A 182 -9.45 4.47 -6.13
C LEU A 182 -8.26 4.20 -7.05
N ALA A 183 -7.26 5.08 -7.09
CA ALA A 183 -6.03 4.85 -7.82
C ALA A 183 -5.29 3.61 -7.30
N GLU A 184 -5.09 3.52 -5.99
CA GLU A 184 -4.42 2.39 -5.34
C GLU A 184 -5.16 1.08 -5.60
N LEU A 185 -6.48 1.07 -5.44
CA LEU A 185 -7.31 -0.10 -5.73
C LEU A 185 -7.26 -0.49 -7.22
N SER A 186 -7.19 0.49 -8.12
CA SER A 186 -7.06 0.23 -9.57
C SER A 186 -5.70 -0.38 -9.90
N GLU A 187 -4.60 0.09 -9.30
CA GLU A 187 -3.26 -0.52 -9.46
C GLU A 187 -3.21 -1.96 -8.90
N GLN A 188 -3.82 -2.19 -7.74
CA GLN A 188 -3.92 -3.53 -7.16
C GLN A 188 -4.61 -4.51 -8.12
N ARG A 189 -5.60 -4.04 -8.88
CA ARG A 189 -6.32 -4.82 -9.91
C ARG A 189 -5.69 -4.78 -11.30
N ASP A 190 -4.54 -4.13 -11.44
CA ASP A 190 -3.85 -3.90 -12.72
C ASP A 190 -4.62 -3.06 -13.75
N ASP A 191 -5.63 -2.31 -13.32
CA ASP A 191 -6.31 -1.30 -14.15
C ASP A 191 -5.48 -0.01 -14.17
N ARG A 192 -4.35 -0.08 -14.87
CA ARG A 192 -3.38 1.03 -14.99
C ARG A 192 -3.99 2.28 -15.62
N PRO A 193 -4.83 2.21 -16.67
CA PRO A 193 -5.48 3.39 -17.23
C PRO A 193 -6.35 4.13 -16.22
N ARG A 194 -7.19 3.42 -15.44
CA ARG A 194 -7.99 4.06 -14.38
C ARG A 194 -7.12 4.61 -13.27
N ALA A 195 -6.10 3.88 -12.84
CA ALA A 195 -5.17 4.38 -11.84
C ALA A 195 -4.51 5.69 -12.28
N LEU A 196 -4.04 5.76 -13.53
CA LEU A 196 -3.43 6.96 -14.10
C LEU A 196 -4.42 8.14 -14.14
N ASP A 197 -5.68 7.92 -14.54
CA ASP A 197 -6.73 8.93 -14.50
C ASP A 197 -6.91 9.50 -13.08
N TYR A 198 -7.13 8.62 -12.10
CA TYR A 198 -7.34 9.02 -10.71
C TYR A 198 -6.15 9.78 -10.12
N LEU A 199 -4.91 9.33 -10.36
CA LEU A 199 -3.71 10.04 -9.89
C LEU A 199 -3.56 11.41 -10.57
N THR A 200 -3.87 11.51 -11.86
CA THR A 200 -3.81 12.76 -12.62
C THR A 200 -4.82 13.76 -12.08
N ARG A 201 -6.05 13.31 -11.78
CA ARG A 201 -7.08 14.12 -11.13
C ARG A 201 -6.70 14.50 -9.71
N ALA A 202 -6.09 13.60 -8.94
CA ALA A 202 -5.63 13.90 -7.58
C ALA A 202 -4.56 15.00 -7.58
N ARG A 203 -3.65 14.96 -8.57
CA ARG A 203 -2.67 16.03 -8.79
C ARG A 203 -3.34 17.36 -9.16
N ALA A 204 -4.30 17.33 -10.09
CA ALA A 204 -5.05 18.52 -10.48
C ALA A 204 -5.85 19.13 -9.32
N ALA A 205 -6.28 18.31 -8.36
CA ALA A 205 -6.96 18.71 -7.13
C ALA A 205 -6.03 19.31 -6.04
N GLY A 206 -4.73 19.45 -6.32
CA GLY A 206 -3.76 20.12 -5.45
C GLY A 206 -2.84 19.20 -4.65
N LEU A 207 -2.96 17.87 -4.78
CA LEU A 207 -1.92 16.96 -4.27
C LEU A 207 -0.77 16.88 -5.25
N ASP A 208 0.18 17.81 -5.20
CA ASP A 208 1.34 17.79 -6.09
C ASP A 208 2.64 17.54 -5.31
N SER A 209 3.15 16.31 -5.39
CA SER A 209 4.44 15.90 -4.79
C SER A 209 5.38 15.31 -5.85
N PRO A 210 6.71 15.36 -5.64
CA PRO A 210 7.67 14.68 -6.51
C PRO A 210 7.35 13.21 -6.73
N GLU A 211 6.95 12.50 -5.68
CA GLU A 211 6.63 11.06 -5.69
C GLU A 211 5.39 10.79 -6.54
N LEU A 212 4.33 11.60 -6.40
CA LEU A 212 3.14 11.47 -7.23
C LEU A 212 3.46 11.75 -8.71
N ARG A 213 4.27 12.78 -9.00
CA ARG A 213 4.68 13.08 -10.38
C ARG A 213 5.46 11.94 -11.02
N GLN A 214 6.44 11.39 -10.30
CA GLN A 214 7.22 10.24 -10.77
C GLN A 214 6.32 9.02 -11.00
N LYS A 215 5.34 8.80 -10.12
CA LYS A 215 4.38 7.71 -10.26
C LYS A 215 3.48 7.88 -11.48
N ILE A 216 2.93 9.07 -11.71
CA ILE A 216 2.14 9.39 -12.91
C ILE A 216 2.99 9.20 -14.18
N GLU A 217 4.23 9.69 -14.20
CA GLU A 217 5.15 9.53 -15.34
C GLU A 217 5.46 8.06 -15.64
N ARG A 218 5.63 7.23 -14.60
CA ARG A 218 5.79 5.78 -14.76
C ARG A 218 4.53 5.14 -15.33
N LEU A 219 3.37 5.36 -14.69
CA LEU A 219 2.11 4.76 -15.15
C LEU A 219 1.74 5.21 -16.58
N SER A 220 2.03 6.45 -16.95
CA SER A 220 1.80 6.94 -18.32
C SER A 220 2.58 6.09 -19.32
N ARG A 221 3.89 5.89 -19.11
CA ARG A 221 4.72 5.09 -20.02
C ARG A 221 4.28 3.63 -20.10
N GLU A 222 3.85 3.06 -18.98
CA GLU A 222 3.29 1.71 -18.93
C GLU A 222 1.98 1.62 -19.72
N VAL A 223 1.04 2.54 -19.50
CA VAL A 223 -0.25 2.60 -20.23
C VAL A 223 -0.03 2.80 -21.72
N ASP A 224 0.86 3.71 -22.10
CA ASP A 224 1.17 4.01 -23.50
C ASP A 224 1.80 2.80 -24.22
N ALA A 225 2.65 2.04 -23.54
CA ALA A 225 3.30 0.86 -24.13
C ALA A 225 2.40 -0.38 -24.17
N GLU A 226 1.49 -0.54 -23.22
CA GLU A 226 0.73 -1.79 -23.01
C GLU A 226 -0.70 -1.76 -23.56
N TRP A 227 -1.09 -0.70 -24.27
CA TRP A 227 -2.48 -0.46 -24.68
C TRP A 227 -3.07 -1.57 -25.57
N GLU A 228 -2.24 -2.20 -26.41
CA GLU A 228 -2.60 -3.32 -27.30
C GLU A 228 -2.28 -4.71 -26.74
N TYR A 229 -1.77 -4.78 -25.51
CA TYR A 229 -1.31 -6.06 -24.97
C TYR A 229 -2.48 -6.98 -24.65
N VAL A 230 -2.30 -8.25 -24.99
CA VAL A 230 -3.20 -9.34 -24.65
C VAL A 230 -2.73 -10.04 -23.38
N THR A 231 -3.62 -10.83 -22.76
CA THR A 231 -3.29 -11.61 -21.56
C THR A 231 -3.38 -13.10 -21.84
N THR A 232 -2.29 -13.82 -21.57
CA THR A 232 -2.21 -15.27 -21.57
C THR A 232 -2.06 -15.77 -20.14
N ARG A 233 -2.91 -16.70 -19.70
CA ARG A 233 -2.92 -17.22 -18.33
C ARG A 233 -2.27 -18.59 -18.24
N SER A 234 -1.49 -18.81 -17.18
CA SER A 234 -0.99 -20.12 -16.78
C SER A 234 -1.51 -20.51 -15.40
N ALA A 235 -0.92 -21.52 -14.76
CA ALA A 235 -1.40 -22.00 -13.47
C ALA A 235 -1.17 -21.00 -12.33
N ARG A 236 -0.06 -20.25 -12.35
CA ARG A 236 0.30 -19.29 -11.29
C ARG A 236 0.57 -17.87 -11.80
N PHE A 237 0.35 -17.61 -13.09
CA PHE A 237 0.72 -16.33 -13.71
C PHE A 237 -0.32 -15.80 -14.68
N ASP A 238 -0.38 -14.47 -14.76
CA ASP A 238 -1.04 -13.72 -15.83
C ASP A 238 0.05 -13.00 -16.64
N PHE A 239 0.28 -13.41 -17.89
CA PHE A 239 1.27 -12.81 -18.80
C PHE A 239 0.60 -11.77 -19.70
N ARG A 240 0.99 -10.49 -19.57
CA ARG A 240 0.63 -9.41 -20.48
C ARG A 240 1.73 -9.20 -21.52
N HIS A 241 1.37 -9.17 -22.79
CA HIS A 241 2.36 -9.09 -23.87
C HIS A 241 1.72 -8.56 -25.17
N PRO A 242 2.51 -8.01 -26.11
CA PRO A 242 1.99 -7.70 -27.45
C PRO A 242 1.59 -9.00 -28.17
N ALA A 243 0.82 -8.90 -29.25
CA ALA A 243 0.58 -10.06 -30.09
C ALA A 243 1.92 -10.63 -30.61
N PHE A 244 2.17 -11.92 -30.38
CA PHE A 244 3.39 -12.58 -30.81
C PHE A 244 3.21 -13.27 -32.16
N ASP A 245 4.20 -13.09 -33.04
CA ASP A 245 4.32 -13.90 -34.25
C ASP A 245 4.94 -15.28 -33.96
N ASP A 246 5.79 -15.39 -32.92
CA ASP A 246 6.48 -16.61 -32.54
C ASP A 246 5.97 -17.16 -31.20
N ALA A 247 5.09 -18.16 -31.28
CA ALA A 247 4.53 -18.83 -30.10
C ALA A 247 5.59 -19.58 -29.27
N ALA A 248 6.72 -19.99 -29.86
CA ALA A 248 7.73 -20.77 -29.14
C ALA A 248 8.43 -19.95 -28.06
N VAL A 249 8.63 -18.65 -28.29
CA VAL A 249 9.21 -17.74 -27.28
C VAL A 249 8.26 -17.59 -26.09
N LEU A 250 6.96 -17.43 -26.35
CA LEU A 250 5.96 -17.32 -25.28
C LEU A 250 5.90 -18.63 -24.46
N ASP A 251 5.89 -19.79 -25.11
CA ASP A 251 5.90 -21.09 -24.44
C ASP A 251 7.17 -21.31 -23.60
N LEU A 252 8.33 -20.90 -24.12
CA LEU A 252 9.60 -20.91 -23.39
C LEU A 252 9.52 -20.05 -22.13
N VAL A 253 8.98 -18.83 -22.24
CA VAL A 253 8.82 -17.91 -21.11
C VAL A 253 7.85 -18.48 -20.08
N ILE A 254 6.66 -18.91 -20.49
CA ILE A 254 5.64 -19.45 -19.60
C ILE A 254 6.18 -20.66 -18.83
N SER A 255 6.74 -21.64 -19.55
CA SER A 255 7.28 -22.84 -18.92
C SER A 255 8.46 -22.54 -17.99
N GLY A 256 9.38 -21.65 -18.38
CA GLY A 256 10.50 -21.24 -17.52
C GLY A 256 10.04 -20.57 -16.22
N PHE A 257 8.97 -19.77 -16.26
CA PHE A 257 8.39 -19.16 -15.05
C PHE A 257 7.70 -20.18 -14.14
N GLU A 258 6.99 -21.15 -14.72
CA GLU A 258 6.37 -22.24 -13.96
C GLU A 258 7.44 -23.12 -13.28
N ASP A 259 8.52 -23.45 -14.00
CA ASP A 259 9.66 -24.21 -13.46
C ASP A 259 10.40 -23.42 -12.36
N ALA A 260 10.56 -22.10 -12.55
CA ALA A 260 11.15 -21.21 -11.55
C ALA A 260 10.29 -21.13 -10.27
N TYR A 261 8.96 -21.05 -10.41
CA TYR A 261 8.04 -21.07 -9.28
C TYR A 261 8.11 -22.39 -8.51
N ASP A 262 8.10 -23.52 -9.21
CA ASP A 262 8.22 -24.85 -8.59
C ASP A 262 9.60 -25.02 -7.90
N SER A 263 10.67 -24.44 -8.46
CA SER A 263 11.99 -24.38 -7.83
C SER A 263 11.96 -23.59 -6.52
N LEU A 264 11.32 -22.42 -6.53
CA LEU A 264 11.18 -21.57 -5.35
C LEU A 264 10.34 -22.25 -4.25
N LEU A 265 9.24 -22.92 -4.62
CA LEU A 265 8.45 -23.74 -3.69
C LEU A 265 9.28 -24.84 -3.02
N ARG A 266 10.10 -25.58 -3.78
CA ARG A 266 10.97 -26.64 -3.24
C ARG A 266 12.01 -26.08 -2.26
N ARG A 267 12.54 -24.87 -2.53
CA ARG A 267 13.60 -24.24 -1.73
C ARG A 267 13.09 -23.58 -0.46
N LEU A 268 12.04 -22.77 -0.58
CA LEU A 268 11.54 -21.91 0.49
C LEU A 268 10.34 -22.52 1.22
N GLY A 269 9.73 -23.58 0.65
CA GLY A 269 8.50 -24.17 1.16
C GLY A 269 7.25 -23.31 0.92
N ALA A 270 7.38 -22.21 0.18
CA ALA A 270 6.30 -21.30 -0.15
C ALA A 270 6.65 -20.42 -1.36
N GLY A 271 5.62 -19.86 -2.00
CA GLY A 271 5.70 -18.90 -3.10
C GLY A 271 4.55 -17.90 -3.00
N PRO A 272 4.51 -16.88 -3.89
CA PRO A 272 3.44 -15.89 -3.93
C PRO A 272 2.04 -16.54 -3.97
N ALA A 273 1.12 -16.10 -3.12
CA ALA A 273 -0.16 -16.79 -2.97
C ALA A 273 -1.15 -16.47 -4.10
N ALA A 274 -1.12 -15.24 -4.62
CA ALA A 274 -1.93 -14.80 -5.74
C ALA A 274 -1.19 -15.01 -7.07
N PRO A 275 -1.91 -15.18 -8.20
CA PRO A 275 -1.28 -15.21 -9.50
C PRO A 275 -0.37 -14.00 -9.73
N VAL A 276 0.88 -14.26 -10.13
CA VAL A 276 1.88 -13.21 -10.34
C VAL A 276 1.70 -12.63 -11.73
N ARG A 277 1.61 -11.31 -11.81
CA ARG A 277 1.55 -10.59 -13.09
C ARG A 277 2.93 -10.47 -13.70
N VAL A 278 3.07 -10.88 -14.96
CA VAL A 278 4.30 -10.76 -15.75
C VAL A 278 4.00 -9.97 -17.01
N VAL A 279 4.79 -8.92 -17.29
CA VAL A 279 4.66 -8.11 -18.50
C VAL A 279 5.89 -8.30 -19.37
N LEU A 280 5.67 -8.74 -20.60
CA LEU A 280 6.73 -9.02 -21.56
C LEU A 280 6.83 -7.86 -22.56
N TYR A 281 8.02 -7.29 -22.70
CA TYR A 281 8.28 -6.17 -23.60
C TYR A 281 9.29 -6.56 -24.69
N PRO A 282 9.13 -6.08 -25.92
CA PRO A 282 10.25 -5.98 -26.85
C PRO A 282 11.46 -5.30 -26.17
N SER A 283 12.68 -5.75 -26.42
CA SER A 283 13.85 -5.30 -25.63
C SER A 283 14.09 -3.79 -25.69
N SER A 284 13.78 -3.11 -26.80
CA SER A 284 13.86 -1.65 -26.91
C SER A 284 12.87 -0.94 -25.98
N ASP A 285 11.67 -1.50 -25.85
CA ASP A 285 10.55 -0.88 -25.16
C ASP A 285 10.71 -1.07 -23.66
N PHE A 286 11.26 -2.22 -23.24
CA PHE A 286 11.55 -2.52 -21.85
C PHE A 286 12.31 -1.37 -21.16
N TYR A 287 13.49 -1.01 -21.67
CA TYR A 287 14.32 0.03 -21.05
C TYR A 287 13.68 1.43 -21.15
N ALA A 288 12.92 1.71 -22.21
CA ALA A 288 12.18 2.97 -22.36
C ALA A 288 11.05 3.09 -21.31
N VAL A 289 10.37 1.97 -21.02
CA VAL A 289 9.23 1.89 -20.08
C VAL A 289 9.69 1.79 -18.63
N THR A 290 10.75 1.05 -18.32
CA THR A 290 11.23 0.90 -16.93
C THR A 290 12.20 2.00 -16.51
N ARG A 291 12.95 2.60 -17.45
CA ARG A 291 14.19 3.35 -17.19
C ARG A 291 15.21 2.54 -16.38
N SER A 292 15.16 1.22 -16.44
CA SER A 292 16.18 0.39 -15.83
C SER A 292 17.49 0.52 -16.60
N PRO A 293 18.64 0.33 -15.95
CA PRO A 293 19.92 0.15 -16.61
C PRO A 293 19.85 -0.99 -17.64
N ASP A 294 20.72 -0.91 -18.65
CA ASP A 294 20.84 -1.88 -19.74
C ASP A 294 21.17 -3.30 -19.28
N TRP A 295 21.83 -3.45 -18.12
CA TRP A 295 22.17 -4.73 -17.53
C TRP A 295 21.02 -5.41 -16.77
N ALA A 296 19.90 -4.72 -16.53
CA ALA A 296 18.78 -5.30 -15.80
C ALA A 296 18.13 -6.43 -16.62
N GLY A 297 18.10 -7.64 -16.06
CA GLY A 297 17.45 -8.81 -16.66
C GLY A 297 15.94 -8.81 -16.49
N GLY A 298 15.46 -8.08 -15.49
CA GLY A 298 14.05 -7.91 -15.13
C GLY A 298 13.88 -6.81 -14.09
N VAL A 299 12.63 -6.42 -13.86
CA VAL A 299 12.27 -5.47 -12.81
C VAL A 299 10.99 -5.92 -12.13
N TYR A 300 10.97 -5.85 -10.80
CA TYR A 300 9.77 -6.02 -10.00
C TYR A 300 9.27 -4.67 -9.46
N THR A 301 8.05 -4.28 -9.88
CA THR A 301 7.36 -3.05 -9.39
C THR A 301 5.94 -3.36 -8.86
N GLY A 302 5.76 -4.52 -8.21
CA GLY A 302 4.44 -5.10 -7.91
C GLY A 302 3.89 -6.00 -9.02
N ARG A 303 4.58 -6.03 -10.16
CA ARG A 303 4.48 -7.00 -11.24
C ARG A 303 5.88 -7.23 -11.78
N ILE A 304 6.12 -8.39 -12.39
CA ILE A 304 7.39 -8.72 -13.03
C ILE A 304 7.36 -8.12 -14.43
N GLN A 305 8.40 -7.38 -14.82
CA GLN A 305 8.56 -6.82 -16.16
C GLN A 305 9.84 -7.39 -16.78
N LEU A 306 9.74 -7.92 -17.99
CA LEU A 306 10.88 -8.57 -18.66
C LEU A 306 11.04 -8.16 -20.12
N PRO A 307 12.29 -7.99 -20.59
CA PRO A 307 12.61 -7.98 -22.00
C PRO A 307 12.59 -9.42 -22.55
N ILE A 308 12.02 -9.60 -23.73
CA ILE A 308 11.88 -10.92 -24.39
C ILE A 308 12.53 -11.00 -25.76
N GLY A 309 13.05 -9.87 -26.28
CA GLY A 309 13.64 -9.83 -27.61
C GLY A 309 14.92 -10.67 -27.69
N GLY A 310 14.93 -11.63 -28.62
CA GLY A 310 16.10 -12.44 -28.94
C GLY A 310 16.27 -13.72 -28.10
N LEU A 311 15.31 -14.05 -27.23
CA LEU A 311 15.31 -15.29 -26.45
C LEU A 311 15.22 -16.54 -27.35
N ARG A 312 16.00 -17.56 -26.98
CA ARG A 312 16.04 -18.88 -27.62
C ARG A 312 16.02 -19.97 -26.56
N ASP A 313 15.76 -21.21 -26.95
CA ASP A 313 15.80 -22.35 -26.03
C ASP A 313 17.13 -22.48 -25.26
N SER A 314 18.25 -22.05 -25.88
CA SER A 314 19.57 -22.01 -25.21
C SER A 314 19.62 -21.05 -24.01
N ASP A 315 18.71 -20.09 -23.94
CA ASP A 315 18.66 -19.06 -22.90
C ASP A 315 17.77 -19.48 -21.71
N ARG A 316 17.12 -20.66 -21.78
CA ARG A 316 16.22 -21.17 -20.73
C ARG A 316 16.80 -21.07 -19.32
N GLY A 317 18.03 -21.55 -19.12
CA GLY A 317 18.66 -21.52 -17.80
C GLY A 317 18.93 -20.10 -17.29
N HIS A 318 19.16 -19.14 -18.20
CA HIS A 318 19.27 -17.73 -17.81
C HIS A 318 17.91 -17.14 -17.45
N LEU A 319 16.88 -17.39 -18.26
CA LEU A 319 15.50 -16.99 -18.00
C LEU A 319 15.00 -17.51 -16.65
N GLU A 320 15.22 -18.79 -16.34
CA GLU A 320 14.79 -19.39 -15.08
C GLU A 320 15.48 -18.75 -13.87
N ARG A 321 16.75 -18.36 -13.99
CA ARG A 321 17.45 -17.62 -12.93
C ARG A 321 16.83 -16.24 -12.71
N VAL A 322 16.64 -15.46 -13.78
CA VAL A 322 15.97 -14.16 -13.69
C VAL A 322 14.56 -14.32 -13.11
N ALA A 323 13.80 -15.30 -13.56
CA ALA A 323 12.45 -15.56 -13.03
C ALA A 323 12.46 -15.89 -11.53
N ARG A 324 13.42 -16.69 -11.04
CA ARG A 324 13.57 -16.94 -9.58
C ARG A 324 13.92 -15.69 -8.81
N HIS A 325 14.78 -14.83 -9.35
CA HIS A 325 15.10 -13.53 -8.77
C HIS A 325 13.84 -12.67 -8.60
N GLU A 326 13.09 -12.47 -9.68
CA GLU A 326 11.89 -11.63 -9.67
C GLU A 326 10.76 -12.22 -8.82
N LEU A 327 10.62 -13.54 -8.78
CA LEU A 327 9.68 -14.23 -7.90
C LEU A 327 10.04 -14.10 -6.42
N ALA A 328 11.34 -14.05 -6.09
CA ALA A 328 11.76 -13.79 -4.72
C ALA A 328 11.33 -12.38 -4.27
N HIS A 329 11.46 -11.37 -5.12
CA HIS A 329 10.93 -10.02 -4.84
C HIS A 329 9.43 -10.02 -4.64
N ALA A 330 8.68 -10.76 -5.46
CA ALA A 330 7.24 -10.91 -5.28
C ALA A 330 6.89 -11.53 -3.91
N LEU A 331 7.58 -12.61 -3.53
CA LEU A 331 7.37 -13.28 -2.24
C LEU A 331 7.73 -12.39 -1.05
N VAL A 332 8.91 -11.77 -1.08
CA VAL A 332 9.40 -10.94 0.02
C VAL A 332 8.52 -9.69 0.16
N THR A 333 8.09 -9.08 -0.94
CA THR A 333 7.16 -7.94 -0.92
C THR A 333 5.81 -8.33 -0.31
N GLU A 334 5.23 -9.46 -0.71
CA GLU A 334 3.99 -9.99 -0.15
C GLU A 334 4.11 -10.22 1.37
N TRP A 335 5.16 -10.92 1.79
CA TRP A 335 5.33 -11.32 3.19
C TRP A 335 5.78 -10.21 4.13
N SER A 336 6.52 -9.23 3.62
CA SER A 336 6.98 -8.07 4.39
C SER A 336 6.00 -6.90 4.35
N ARG A 337 4.93 -6.98 3.54
CA ARG A 337 4.09 -5.83 3.15
C ARG A 337 4.93 -4.66 2.61
N ASN A 338 5.93 -4.98 1.78
CA ASN A 338 6.91 -4.04 1.23
C ASN A 338 7.72 -3.27 2.29
N ARG A 339 8.04 -3.90 3.43
CA ARG A 339 8.82 -3.27 4.53
C ARG A 339 10.17 -3.93 4.80
N ALA A 340 10.51 -4.98 4.04
CA ALA A 340 11.84 -5.58 4.10
C ALA A 340 12.90 -4.57 3.62
N PRO A 341 14.08 -4.49 4.28
CA PRO A 341 15.16 -3.62 3.83
C PRO A 341 15.75 -4.12 2.50
N ALA A 342 16.31 -3.19 1.70
CA ALA A 342 16.82 -3.50 0.37
C ALA A 342 17.84 -4.65 0.34
N TRP A 343 18.81 -4.67 1.28
CA TRP A 343 19.80 -5.74 1.35
C TRP A 343 19.15 -7.14 1.53
N LEU A 344 18.01 -7.22 2.23
CA LEU A 344 17.33 -8.50 2.44
C LEU A 344 16.56 -8.92 1.20
N GLN A 345 15.88 -7.98 0.53
CA GLN A 345 15.19 -8.21 -0.74
C GLN A 345 16.18 -8.75 -1.79
N GLU A 346 17.25 -8.00 -2.03
CA GLU A 346 18.24 -8.31 -3.06
C GLU A 346 19.09 -9.53 -2.68
N GLY A 347 19.44 -9.70 -1.41
CA GLY A 347 20.18 -10.87 -0.93
C GLY A 347 19.39 -12.18 -1.08
N LEU A 348 18.09 -12.16 -0.76
CA LEU A 348 17.22 -13.34 -0.94
C LEU A 348 16.97 -13.62 -2.43
N ALA A 349 16.79 -12.58 -3.25
CA ALA A 349 16.64 -12.74 -4.68
C ALA A 349 17.88 -13.38 -5.31
N MET A 350 19.08 -12.88 -4.97
CA MET A 350 20.35 -13.47 -5.39
C MET A 350 20.52 -14.91 -4.91
N TRP A 351 20.13 -15.22 -3.66
CA TRP A 351 20.18 -16.58 -3.13
C TRP A 351 19.21 -17.53 -3.85
N CYS A 352 18.06 -17.04 -4.31
CA CYS A 352 17.09 -17.83 -5.08
C CYS A 352 17.56 -18.13 -6.50
N GLU A 353 18.49 -17.34 -7.05
CA GLU A 353 19.06 -17.62 -8.36
C GLU A 353 19.96 -18.86 -8.39
N ASP A 354 20.58 -19.23 -7.27
CA ASP A 354 21.48 -20.38 -7.19
C ASP A 354 20.79 -21.68 -7.60
N ASP A 355 21.46 -22.53 -8.37
CA ASP A 355 21.00 -23.91 -8.61
C ASP A 355 21.33 -24.81 -7.40
N HIS A 356 22.34 -24.44 -6.60
CA HIS A 356 22.65 -25.08 -5.32
C HIS A 356 23.00 -24.01 -4.28
N PRO A 357 22.48 -24.07 -3.04
CA PRO A 357 22.72 -23.02 -2.05
C PRO A 357 24.20 -22.71 -1.87
N GLY A 358 24.58 -21.44 -2.03
CA GLY A 358 25.97 -21.00 -1.84
C GLY A 358 26.81 -21.01 -3.12
N GLU A 359 26.25 -21.36 -4.29
CA GLU A 359 26.98 -21.47 -5.56
C GLU A 359 27.78 -20.20 -5.89
N ARG A 360 27.25 -19.03 -5.55
CA ARG A 360 27.87 -17.73 -5.84
C ARG A 360 28.78 -17.21 -4.74
N TRP A 361 29.08 -18.00 -3.71
CA TRP A 361 29.86 -17.54 -2.55
C TRP A 361 31.24 -17.00 -2.93
N HIS A 362 32.02 -17.74 -3.72
CA HIS A 362 33.36 -17.29 -4.13
C HIS A 362 33.35 -16.02 -4.99
N TRP A 363 32.33 -15.84 -5.83
CA TRP A 363 32.15 -14.61 -6.59
C TRP A 363 31.90 -13.43 -5.66
N ALA A 364 30.99 -13.60 -4.69
CA ALA A 364 30.63 -12.53 -3.77
C ALA A 364 31.77 -12.18 -2.81
N GLU A 365 32.49 -13.18 -2.30
CA GLU A 365 33.67 -12.99 -1.44
C GLU A 365 34.79 -12.24 -2.18
N GLY A 366 35.07 -12.62 -3.43
CA GLY A 366 36.06 -11.95 -4.26
C GLY A 366 35.77 -10.46 -4.43
N LEU A 367 34.52 -10.10 -4.73
CA LEU A 367 34.10 -8.70 -4.87
C LEU A 367 34.21 -7.90 -3.56
N GLN A 368 33.95 -8.52 -2.41
CA GLN A 368 34.12 -7.84 -1.12
C GLN A 368 35.60 -7.63 -0.77
N THR A 369 36.48 -8.56 -1.16
CA THR A 369 37.91 -8.50 -0.83
C THR A 369 38.66 -7.45 -1.67
N GLU A 370 38.28 -7.24 -2.93
CA GLU A 370 38.98 -6.33 -3.85
C GLU A 370 38.77 -4.82 -3.56
N GLN A 371 37.72 -4.43 -2.82
CA GLN A 371 37.28 -3.03 -2.67
C GLN A 371 37.18 -2.55 -1.20
N GLU A 372 37.91 -3.17 -0.26
CA GLU A 372 37.70 -2.97 1.19
C GLU A 372 36.26 -3.25 1.67
N GLY A 373 35.48 -4.01 0.89
CA GLY A 373 34.10 -4.41 1.18
C GLY A 373 33.11 -3.25 1.28
N VAL A 374 31.87 -3.47 0.85
CA VAL A 374 30.78 -2.54 1.16
C VAL A 374 30.03 -3.06 2.36
N SER A 375 29.99 -2.24 3.40
CA SER A 375 29.25 -2.55 4.60
C SER A 375 27.75 -2.53 4.34
N LEU A 376 27.02 -3.48 4.91
CA LEU A 376 25.55 -3.45 4.88
C LEU A 376 24.97 -2.13 5.44
N HIS A 377 25.68 -1.46 6.34
CA HIS A 377 25.26 -0.15 6.89
C HIS A 377 25.16 0.96 5.84
N THR A 378 25.99 0.88 4.81
CA THR A 378 26.13 1.94 3.80
C THR A 378 25.29 1.68 2.56
N LEU A 379 24.62 0.51 2.49
CA LEU A 379 23.79 0.17 1.35
C LEU A 379 22.56 1.09 1.27
N PRO A 380 22.26 1.64 0.08
CA PRO A 380 21.08 2.47 -0.11
C PRO A 380 19.79 1.64 0.00
N GLN A 381 18.66 2.32 0.14
CA GLN A 381 17.33 1.69 0.15
C GLN A 381 16.87 1.20 -1.24
N SER A 382 17.63 1.48 -2.30
CA SER A 382 17.43 0.94 -3.66
C SER A 382 18.75 0.89 -4.41
N PHE A 383 18.97 -0.18 -5.20
CA PHE A 383 20.19 -0.34 -5.99
C PHE A 383 20.05 0.22 -7.42
N SER A 384 18.86 0.67 -7.80
CA SER A 384 18.55 1.16 -9.16
C SER A 384 19.36 2.39 -9.60
N ALA A 385 19.81 3.21 -8.65
CA ALA A 385 20.60 4.41 -8.93
C ALA A 385 22.11 4.16 -8.87
N LEU A 386 22.56 2.96 -8.53
CA LEU A 386 23.98 2.62 -8.45
C LEU A 386 24.55 2.38 -9.85
N GLU A 387 25.81 2.79 -10.06
CA GLU A 387 26.56 2.35 -11.22
C GLU A 387 26.76 0.83 -11.18
N LYS A 388 26.89 0.21 -12.35
CA LYS A 388 26.91 -1.25 -12.51
C LYS A 388 27.85 -1.97 -11.52
N HIS A 389 29.10 -1.51 -11.41
CA HIS A 389 30.07 -2.15 -10.53
C HIS A 389 29.71 -1.97 -9.04
N ALA A 390 29.24 -0.78 -8.64
CA ALA A 390 28.79 -0.55 -7.27
C ALA A 390 27.55 -1.40 -6.93
N ALA A 391 26.65 -1.61 -7.88
CA ALA A 391 25.51 -2.51 -7.74
C ALA A 391 25.98 -3.96 -7.54
N GLU A 392 26.93 -4.45 -8.34
CA GLU A 392 27.50 -5.81 -8.19
C GLU A 392 28.09 -6.04 -6.79
N VAL A 393 28.82 -5.06 -6.25
CA VAL A 393 29.37 -5.15 -4.88
C VAL A 393 28.26 -5.12 -3.83
N ALA A 394 27.19 -4.32 -4.03
CA ALA A 394 26.03 -4.28 -3.15
C ALA A 394 25.24 -5.61 -3.15
N TYR A 395 25.06 -6.23 -4.32
CA TYR A 395 24.47 -7.56 -4.46
C TYR A 395 25.31 -8.62 -3.76
N ALA A 396 26.64 -8.59 -3.94
CA ALA A 396 27.55 -9.51 -3.27
C ALA A 396 27.46 -9.42 -1.74
N ALA A 397 27.49 -8.21 -1.18
CA ALA A 397 27.34 -8.00 0.27
C ALA A 397 26.00 -8.53 0.80
N SER A 398 24.91 -8.21 0.08
CA SER A 398 23.55 -8.63 0.42
C SER A 398 23.38 -10.15 0.37
N TYR A 399 23.94 -10.79 -0.66
CA TYR A 399 23.95 -12.23 -0.83
C TYR A 399 24.74 -12.93 0.30
N LEU A 400 25.95 -12.47 0.62
CA LEU A 400 26.76 -13.05 1.70
C LEU A 400 26.05 -12.94 3.06
N ALA A 401 25.34 -11.84 3.31
CA ALA A 401 24.55 -11.67 4.51
C ALA A 401 23.44 -12.74 4.63
N VAL A 402 22.71 -12.99 3.54
CA VAL A 402 21.65 -14.01 3.51
C VAL A 402 22.22 -15.42 3.62
N VAL A 403 23.33 -15.71 2.94
CA VAL A 403 24.05 -17.00 3.08
C VAL A 403 24.44 -17.23 4.52
N SER A 404 25.14 -16.28 5.15
CA SER A 404 25.58 -16.37 6.55
C SER A 404 24.41 -16.61 7.52
N LEU A 405 23.31 -15.85 7.40
CA LEU A 405 22.12 -16.07 8.22
C LEU A 405 21.48 -17.44 7.97
N SER A 406 21.44 -17.88 6.72
CA SER A 406 20.85 -19.16 6.34
C SER A 406 21.66 -20.34 6.88
N GLU A 407 22.98 -20.26 6.88
CA GLU A 407 23.88 -21.29 7.40
C GLU A 407 23.86 -21.35 8.93
N GLN A 408 23.90 -20.18 9.59
CA GLN A 408 23.95 -20.10 11.04
C GLN A 408 22.60 -20.42 11.71
N TYR A 409 21.49 -20.00 11.10
CA TYR A 409 20.16 -20.05 11.74
C TYR A 409 19.11 -20.84 10.97
N GLY A 410 19.39 -21.26 9.74
CA GLY A 410 18.46 -21.93 8.85
C GLY A 410 17.54 -20.95 8.09
N MET A 411 17.26 -21.28 6.83
CA MET A 411 16.40 -20.46 5.95
C MET A 411 14.99 -20.22 6.53
N HIS A 412 14.41 -21.19 7.24
CA HIS A 412 13.11 -21.00 7.91
C HIS A 412 13.11 -19.80 8.86
N ARG A 413 14.21 -19.55 9.58
CA ARG A 413 14.31 -18.39 10.48
C ARG A 413 14.45 -17.08 9.69
N VAL A 414 15.21 -17.08 8.59
CA VAL A 414 15.35 -15.92 7.69
C VAL A 414 13.97 -15.54 7.11
N LEU A 415 13.19 -16.52 6.66
CA LEU A 415 11.83 -16.29 6.19
C LEU A 415 10.87 -15.83 7.31
N GLY A 416 11.06 -16.33 8.53
CA GLY A 416 10.38 -15.81 9.72
C GLY A 416 10.70 -14.33 9.98
N PHE A 417 11.96 -13.93 9.80
CA PHE A 417 12.37 -12.53 9.87
C PHE A 417 11.68 -11.68 8.79
N VAL A 418 11.64 -12.13 7.53
CA VAL A 418 10.90 -11.43 6.45
C VAL A 418 9.45 -11.16 6.87
N ARG A 419 8.74 -12.16 7.38
CA ARG A 419 7.35 -11.99 7.85
C ARG A 419 7.24 -11.04 9.03
N ALA A 420 8.17 -11.10 9.99
CA ALA A 420 8.18 -10.19 11.14
C ALA A 420 8.35 -8.72 10.70
N THR A 421 9.05 -8.46 9.59
CA THR A 421 9.15 -7.10 9.06
C THR A 421 7.82 -6.52 8.58
N ALA A 422 6.75 -7.31 8.44
CA ALA A 422 5.38 -6.82 8.13
C ALA A 422 4.62 -6.26 9.34
N GLU A 423 5.04 -6.57 10.56
CA GLU A 423 4.37 -6.12 11.79
C GLU A 423 5.18 -5.10 12.60
N GLN A 424 6.52 -5.18 12.61
CA GLN A 424 7.38 -4.25 13.35
C GLN A 424 8.56 -3.69 12.51
N PRO A 425 9.27 -2.64 12.98
CA PRO A 425 10.48 -2.14 12.33
C PRO A 425 11.52 -3.25 12.12
N TRP A 426 12.14 -3.29 10.94
CA TRP A 426 12.97 -4.44 10.54
C TRP A 426 14.18 -4.65 11.46
N ARG A 427 14.75 -3.61 12.08
CA ARG A 427 15.86 -3.74 13.04
C ARG A 427 15.45 -4.46 14.33
N ASP A 428 14.24 -4.19 14.80
CA ASP A 428 13.66 -4.86 15.96
C ASP A 428 13.31 -6.32 15.61
N ALA A 429 12.74 -6.55 14.41
CA ALA A 429 12.49 -7.88 13.87
C ALA A 429 13.78 -8.70 13.72
N PHE A 430 14.87 -8.08 13.27
CA PHE A 430 16.17 -8.72 13.14
C PHE A 430 16.69 -9.17 14.51
N SER A 431 16.68 -8.26 15.49
CA SER A 431 17.19 -8.55 16.84
C SER A 431 16.39 -9.66 17.52
N ALA A 432 15.06 -9.62 17.38
CA ALA A 432 14.18 -10.66 17.90
C ALA A 432 14.39 -12.02 17.21
N ALA A 433 14.64 -12.04 15.91
CA ALA A 433 14.85 -13.27 15.15
C ALA A 433 16.21 -13.92 15.49
N PHE A 434 17.29 -13.16 15.49
CA PHE A 434 18.66 -13.70 15.51
C PHE A 434 19.38 -13.59 16.86
N GLY A 435 18.78 -12.89 17.84
CA GLY A 435 19.33 -12.76 19.18
C GLY A 435 20.58 -11.88 19.27
N GLN A 436 20.86 -11.08 18.24
CA GLN A 436 21.95 -10.10 18.18
C GLN A 436 21.49 -8.85 17.43
N SER A 437 22.16 -7.72 17.64
CA SER A 437 21.83 -6.51 16.88
C SER A 437 22.24 -6.67 15.41
N PHE A 438 21.55 -5.93 14.51
CA PHE A 438 21.97 -5.87 13.11
C PHE A 438 23.38 -5.29 12.96
N ASP A 439 23.76 -4.37 13.84
CA ASP A 439 25.05 -3.69 13.75
C ASP A 439 26.21 -4.64 14.10
N ASP A 440 26.03 -5.48 15.12
CA ASP A 440 27.02 -6.53 15.46
C ASP A 440 27.13 -7.56 14.33
N PHE A 441 25.99 -7.99 13.77
CA PHE A 441 25.97 -8.90 12.63
C PHE A 441 26.68 -8.30 11.41
N ALA A 442 26.34 -7.07 11.02
CA ALA A 442 26.93 -6.39 9.87
C ALA A 442 28.45 -6.14 10.02
N ALA A 443 28.94 -5.96 11.26
CA ALA A 443 30.37 -5.87 11.54
C ALA A 443 31.08 -7.23 11.42
N SER A 444 30.39 -8.33 11.72
CA SER A 444 30.94 -9.69 11.66
C SER A 444 31.10 -10.27 10.25
N LEU A 445 30.46 -9.66 9.25
CA LEU A 445 30.56 -10.06 7.83
C LEU A 445 31.82 -9.56 7.11
N ARG A 446 32.67 -8.77 7.78
CA ARG A 446 33.88 -8.17 7.20
C ARG A 446 35.12 -9.02 7.39
#